data_AF-G0P6U8-F1
#
_entry.id   AF-G0P6U8-F1
#
_cell.length_a   1.000
_cell.length_b   1.000
_cell.length_c   1.000
_cell.angle_alpha   90.00
_cell.angle_beta   90.00
_cell.angle_gamma   90.00
#
_symmetry.space_group_name_H-M   'P 1'
#
loop_
_entity.id
_entity.type
_entity.pdbx_description
1 polymer ?
#
loop_
_entity_poly.entity_id
_entity_poly.type
_entity_poly.pdbx_seq_one_letter_code
_entity_poly.pdbx_strand_id
1 'polypeptide(L)'
;MYFLSSLVFTSIAFTTFVSSKSLGNHVADLSIALTESGLLPPPPEISTEAQEAYMLILTNSTQTMPEFEENTRLWGEKYGLTTQMEEYGTRVIQKITEFKNKYDSVLNNLVSIEKKYQEIINSKTMTLAEITEKVEEFEKQYPLELGTLQFLFDKMIAEIRNNSGNEENKEILQGIEAKEKMMKAMKFMRRK
;
A
#
# COMPACT_ATOMS: atom_id res chain seq x y z
N MET A 1 -20.75 -11.39 3.20
CA MET A 1 -20.56 -9.95 2.95
C MET A 1 -20.52 -9.29 4.32
N TYR A 2 -19.34 -9.09 4.90
CA TYR A 2 -19.21 -8.54 6.25
C TYR A 2 -19.31 -7.01 6.15
N PHE A 3 -20.47 -6.46 6.52
CA PHE A 3 -20.61 -5.04 6.83
C PHE A 3 -19.95 -4.80 8.19
N LEU A 4 -18.62 -4.65 8.21
CA LEU A 4 -17.96 -4.01 9.34
C LEU A 4 -18.51 -2.57 9.39
N SER A 5 -19.12 -2.18 10.52
CA SER A 5 -19.77 -0.88 10.63
C SER A 5 -18.77 0.26 10.39
N SER A 6 -19.26 1.41 9.92
CA SER A 6 -18.45 2.63 9.77
C SER A 6 -17.72 2.99 11.07
N LEU A 7 -18.31 2.65 12.21
CA LEU A 7 -17.80 2.87 13.56
C LEU A 7 -16.53 2.07 13.87
N VAL A 8 -16.43 0.82 13.37
CA VAL A 8 -15.23 -0.02 13.53
C VAL A 8 -14.05 0.55 12.74
N PHE A 9 -14.26 0.98 11.49
CA PHE A 9 -13.20 1.60 10.69
C PHE A 9 -12.75 2.95 11.23
N THR A 10 -13.70 3.76 11.72
CA THR A 10 -13.41 5.03 12.39
C THR A 10 -12.56 4.80 13.64
N SER A 11 -12.90 3.76 14.41
CA SER A 11 -12.17 3.41 15.63
C SER A 11 -10.76 2.86 15.40
N ILE A 12 -10.58 2.02 14.38
CA ILE A 12 -9.26 1.53 13.93
C ILE A 12 -8.36 2.71 13.49
N ALA A 13 -8.93 3.83 13.04
CA ALA A 13 -8.18 5.02 12.66
C ALA A 13 -7.85 5.96 13.86
N PHE A 14 -8.59 5.86 14.97
CA PHE A 14 -8.31 6.61 16.21
C PHE A 14 -7.25 5.96 17.13
N THR A 15 -6.84 4.71 16.90
CA THR A 15 -5.74 4.06 17.67
C THR A 15 -4.39 4.75 17.46
N THR A 16 -4.30 5.66 16.50
CA THR A 16 -3.14 6.50 16.15
C THR A 16 -2.74 7.51 17.22
N PHE A 17 -3.62 7.76 18.20
CA PHE A 17 -3.31 8.62 19.34
C PHE A 17 -2.31 8.00 20.32
N VAL A 18 -2.08 6.68 20.27
CA VAL A 18 -1.26 6.00 21.29
C VAL A 18 -0.34 4.97 20.63
N SER A 19 0.73 5.44 20.01
CA SER A 19 1.94 4.63 19.84
C SER A 19 3.07 5.21 20.69
N SER A 20 3.27 4.63 21.87
CA SER A 20 4.49 3.84 22.05
C SER A 20 4.32 2.85 23.22
N LYS A 21 4.57 1.56 22.93
CA LYS A 21 4.99 0.49 23.85
C LYS A 21 4.02 -0.55 24.44
N SER A 22 2.71 -0.62 24.17
CA SER A 22 1.89 -1.60 24.93
C SER A 22 0.80 -2.43 24.22
N LEU A 23 0.59 -2.36 22.91
CA LEU A 23 -0.44 -3.21 22.27
C LEU A 23 0.19 -4.38 21.52
N GLY A 24 0.05 -5.58 22.10
CA GLY A 24 0.22 -6.83 21.37
C GLY A 24 -1.00 -7.13 20.49
N ASN A 25 -0.70 -7.72 19.33
CA ASN A 25 -1.56 -8.39 18.34
C ASN A 25 -2.19 -7.52 17.23
N HIS A 26 -1.49 -7.49 16.09
CA HIS A 26 -1.90 -7.42 14.66
C HIS A 26 -2.87 -6.32 14.17
N VAL A 27 -3.86 -5.89 14.95
CA VAL A 27 -4.78 -4.79 14.59
C VAL A 27 -4.12 -3.42 14.82
N ALA A 28 -3.25 -3.33 15.83
CA ALA A 28 -2.37 -2.17 16.04
C ALA A 28 -1.39 -2.01 14.87
N ASP A 29 -0.82 -3.10 14.35
CA ASP A 29 0.14 -3.05 13.24
C ASP A 29 -0.50 -2.55 11.94
N LEU A 30 -1.74 -2.96 11.66
CA LEU A 30 -2.46 -2.53 10.45
C LEU A 30 -2.91 -1.08 10.55
N SER A 31 -3.41 -0.64 11.71
CA SER A 31 -3.80 0.76 11.93
C SER A 31 -2.61 1.72 11.91
N ILE A 32 -1.49 1.33 12.52
CA ILE A 32 -0.23 2.07 12.47
C ILE A 32 0.27 2.14 11.03
N ALA A 33 0.33 1.01 10.29
CA ALA A 33 0.76 1.01 8.89
C ALA A 33 -0.14 1.85 7.97
N LEU A 34 -1.46 1.85 8.19
CA LEU A 34 -2.41 2.67 7.42
C LEU A 34 -2.31 4.17 7.74
N THR A 35 -1.83 4.51 8.93
CA THR A 35 -1.65 5.90 9.35
C THR A 35 -0.28 6.44 8.95
N GLU A 36 0.77 5.66 9.16
CA GLU A 36 2.14 5.98 8.73
C GLU A 36 2.26 6.03 7.20
N SER A 37 1.41 5.29 6.48
CA SER A 37 1.31 5.41 5.02
C SER A 37 0.64 6.70 4.54
N GLY A 38 0.07 7.50 5.45
CA GLY A 38 -0.70 8.71 5.12
C GLY A 38 -2.02 8.41 4.40
N LEU A 39 -2.47 7.14 4.43
CA LEU A 39 -3.69 6.74 3.72
C LEU A 39 -4.95 7.21 4.44
N LEU A 40 -4.89 7.24 5.77
CA LEU A 40 -5.99 7.73 6.60
C LEU A 40 -5.89 9.24 6.80
N PRO A 41 -7.02 9.98 6.78
CA PRO A 41 -7.02 11.38 7.17
C PRO A 41 -6.53 11.53 8.62
N PRO A 42 -5.93 12.67 8.99
CA PRO A 42 -5.54 12.93 10.36
C PRO A 42 -6.76 12.86 11.27
N PRO A 43 -6.65 12.21 12.44
CA PRO A 43 -7.77 12.11 13.37
C PRO A 43 -8.16 13.50 13.87
N PRO A 44 -9.43 13.71 14.28
CA PRO A 44 -9.85 14.98 14.85
C PRO A 44 -9.15 15.22 16.19
N GLU A 45 -8.95 16.50 16.50
CA GLU A 45 -8.42 16.93 17.80
C GLU A 45 -9.46 16.66 18.90
N ILE A 46 -9.05 15.97 19.96
CA ILE A 46 -9.89 15.62 21.10
C ILE A 46 -9.19 16.02 22.41
N SER A 47 -9.95 16.17 23.49
CA SER A 47 -9.37 16.46 24.81
C SER A 47 -8.59 15.27 25.36
N THR A 48 -7.62 15.53 26.25
CA THR A 48 -6.87 14.47 26.94
C THR A 48 -7.79 13.51 27.70
N GLU A 49 -8.83 14.04 28.35
CA GLU A 49 -9.81 13.22 29.05
C GLU A 49 -10.59 12.31 28.09
N ALA A 50 -11.02 12.84 26.94
CA ALA A 50 -11.70 12.03 25.92
C ALA A 50 -10.76 10.94 25.39
N GLN A 51 -9.49 11.26 25.17
CA GLN A 51 -8.47 10.29 24.73
C GLN A 51 -8.28 9.16 25.74
N GLU A 52 -8.12 9.48 27.03
CA GLU A 52 -7.96 8.48 28.10
C GLU A 52 -9.20 7.57 28.22
N ALA A 53 -10.39 8.16 28.17
CA ALA A 53 -11.64 7.40 28.20
C ALA A 53 -11.79 6.46 26.99
N TYR A 54 -11.36 6.92 25.81
CA TYR A 54 -11.38 6.10 24.61
C TYR A 54 -10.40 4.94 24.68
N MET A 55 -9.23 5.14 25.28
CA MET A 55 -8.24 4.08 25.47
C MET A 55 -8.74 2.95 26.35
N LEU A 56 -9.57 3.23 27.35
CA LEU A 56 -10.20 2.18 28.17
C LEU A 56 -11.17 1.33 27.34
N ILE A 57 -11.86 1.94 26.37
CA ILE A 57 -12.69 1.20 25.41
C ILE A 57 -11.79 0.36 24.51
N LEU A 58 -10.77 0.94 23.88
CA LEU A 58 -9.87 0.21 22.97
C LEU A 58 -9.14 -0.98 23.60
N THR A 59 -8.71 -0.83 24.86
CA THR A 59 -7.90 -1.84 25.56
C THR A 59 -8.75 -2.93 26.23
N ASN A 60 -10.06 -2.80 26.25
CA ASN A 60 -10.94 -3.83 26.77
C ASN A 60 -11.00 -5.02 25.79
N SER A 61 -10.12 -6.00 26.01
CA SER A 61 -10.02 -7.21 25.20
C SER A 61 -11.17 -8.20 25.41
N THR A 62 -12.08 -7.93 26.35
CA THR A 62 -13.19 -8.84 26.70
C THR A 62 -14.53 -8.43 26.11
N GLN A 63 -14.63 -7.21 25.56
CA GLN A 63 -15.85 -6.75 24.91
C GLN A 63 -16.04 -7.42 23.55
N THR A 64 -17.29 -7.60 23.16
CA THR A 64 -17.70 -8.00 21.82
C THR A 64 -17.68 -6.80 20.86
N MET A 65 -17.73 -7.06 19.55
CA MET A 65 -17.77 -5.98 18.55
C MET A 65 -18.99 -5.05 18.70
N PRO A 66 -20.22 -5.55 18.95
CA PRO A 66 -21.36 -4.66 19.20
C PRO A 66 -21.21 -3.82 20.47
N GLU A 67 -20.63 -4.38 21.54
CA GLU A 67 -20.36 -3.64 22.77
C GLU A 67 -19.30 -2.54 22.53
N PHE A 68 -18.27 -2.85 21.74
CA PHE A 68 -17.27 -1.87 21.33
C PHE A 68 -17.88 -0.70 20.54
N GLU A 69 -18.74 -1.00 19.57
CA GLU A 69 -19.44 0.01 18.77
C GLU A 69 -20.34 0.90 19.65
N GLU A 70 -21.09 0.28 20.56
CA GLU A 70 -21.98 1.00 21.48
C GLU A 70 -21.20 1.85 22.48
N ASN A 71 -20.14 1.31 23.09
CA ASN A 71 -19.28 2.05 24.01
C ASN A 71 -18.61 3.24 23.31
N THR A 72 -18.17 3.05 22.06
CA THR A 72 -17.58 4.13 21.26
C THR A 72 -18.61 5.21 20.91
N ARG A 73 -19.85 4.83 20.58
CA ARG A 73 -20.96 5.77 20.35
C ARG A 73 -21.26 6.59 21.61
N LEU A 74 -21.40 5.92 22.76
CA LEU A 74 -21.65 6.58 24.05
C LEU A 74 -20.51 7.51 24.45
N TRP A 75 -19.26 7.13 24.18
CA TRP A 75 -18.09 7.99 24.36
C TRP A 75 -18.18 9.24 23.48
N GLY A 76 -18.49 9.07 22.19
CA GLY A 76 -18.65 10.18 21.25
C GLY A 76 -19.73 11.16 21.72
N GLU A 77 -20.86 10.66 22.23
CA GLU A 77 -21.92 11.49 22.79
C GLU A 77 -21.49 12.22 24.06
N LYS A 78 -20.83 11.51 24.99
CA LYS A 78 -20.36 12.07 26.26
C LYS A 78 -19.42 13.26 26.06
N TYR A 79 -18.55 13.19 25.05
CA TYR A 79 -17.55 14.21 24.77
C TYR A 79 -17.94 15.18 23.63
N GLY A 80 -19.16 15.07 23.09
CA GLY A 80 -19.65 15.95 22.01
C GLY A 80 -18.94 15.77 20.67
N LEU A 81 -18.39 14.58 20.42
CA LEU A 81 -17.58 14.24 19.24
C LEU A 81 -18.40 13.61 18.11
N THR A 82 -19.70 13.37 18.30
CA THR A 82 -20.56 12.63 17.36
C THR A 82 -20.42 13.12 15.90
N THR A 83 -20.54 14.42 15.65
CA THR A 83 -20.40 15.00 14.30
C THR A 83 -18.97 14.83 13.76
N GLN A 84 -17.96 15.08 14.58
CA GLN A 84 -16.55 14.95 14.17
C GLN A 84 -16.20 13.51 13.80
N MET A 85 -16.74 12.54 14.54
CA MET A 85 -16.55 11.11 14.27
C MET A 85 -17.25 10.69 12.98
N GLU A 86 -18.46 11.19 12.71
CA GLU A 86 -19.19 10.90 11.48
C GLU A 86 -18.46 11.46 10.24
N GLU A 87 -18.01 12.71 10.31
CA GLU A 87 -17.22 13.34 9.26
C GLU A 87 -15.88 12.62 9.04
N TYR A 88 -15.21 12.24 10.13
CA TYR A 88 -13.97 11.49 10.06
C TYR A 88 -14.18 10.11 9.44
N GLY A 89 -15.18 9.35 9.88
CA GLY A 89 -15.55 8.06 9.32
C GLY A 89 -15.88 8.13 7.82
N THR A 90 -16.59 9.17 7.41
CA THR A 90 -16.89 9.42 5.99
C THR A 90 -15.60 9.62 5.17
N ARG A 91 -14.66 10.44 5.66
CA ARG A 91 -13.36 10.67 5.00
C ARG A 91 -12.51 9.40 4.95
N VAL A 92 -12.51 8.60 6.01
CA VAL A 92 -11.83 7.29 6.07
C VAL A 92 -12.40 6.34 5.01
N ILE A 93 -13.72 6.21 4.92
CA ILE A 93 -14.38 5.34 3.92
C ILE A 93 -14.05 5.79 2.49
N GLN A 94 -14.07 7.10 2.24
CA GLN A 94 -13.68 7.65 0.94
C GLN A 94 -12.25 7.27 0.57
N LYS A 95 -11.28 7.46 1.49
CA LYS A 95 -9.87 7.12 1.25
C LYS A 95 -9.64 5.63 1.03
N ILE A 96 -10.30 4.78 1.82
CA ILE A 96 -10.23 3.31 1.64
C ILE A 96 -10.82 2.91 0.28
N THR A 97 -11.92 3.53 -0.12
CA THR A 97 -12.55 3.27 -1.43
C THR A 97 -11.64 3.73 -2.58
N GLU A 98 -11.05 4.92 -2.49
CA GLU A 98 -10.06 5.42 -3.44
C GLU A 98 -8.88 4.46 -3.57
N PHE A 99 -8.32 4.02 -2.44
CA PHE A 99 -7.22 3.05 -2.41
C PHE A 99 -7.61 1.74 -3.09
N LYS A 100 -8.76 1.18 -2.71
CA LYS A 100 -9.26 -0.08 -3.28
C LYS A 100 -9.44 0.03 -4.78
N ASN A 101 -10.09 1.09 -5.26
CA ASN A 101 -10.31 1.30 -6.69
C ASN A 101 -8.98 1.40 -7.46
N LYS A 102 -8.00 2.08 -6.88
CA LYS A 102 -6.65 2.20 -7.45
C LYS A 102 -5.92 0.87 -7.47
N TYR A 103 -5.99 0.11 -6.37
CA TYR A 103 -5.42 -1.23 -6.27
C TYR A 103 -6.03 -2.20 -7.29
N ASP A 104 -7.37 -2.22 -7.38
CA ASP A 104 -8.11 -3.05 -8.34
C ASP A 104 -7.76 -2.67 -9.78
N SER A 105 -7.61 -1.37 -10.07
CA SER A 105 -7.16 -0.88 -11.38
C SER A 105 -5.78 -1.42 -11.76
N VAL A 106 -4.81 -1.35 -10.84
CA VAL A 106 -3.46 -1.87 -11.07
C VAL A 106 -3.50 -3.37 -11.38
N LEU A 107 -4.22 -4.15 -10.56
CA LEU A 107 -4.36 -5.60 -10.76
C LEU A 107 -4.99 -5.95 -12.12
N ASN A 108 -6.07 -5.26 -12.48
CA ASN A 108 -6.79 -5.53 -13.72
C ASN A 108 -5.96 -5.16 -14.96
N ASN A 109 -5.11 -4.14 -14.86
CA ASN A 109 -4.29 -3.67 -15.98
C ASN A 109 -2.95 -4.41 -16.11
N LEU A 110 -2.46 -5.05 -15.05
CA LEU A 110 -1.08 -5.53 -14.94
C LEU A 110 -0.62 -6.37 -16.14
N VAL A 111 -1.44 -7.34 -16.55
CA VAL A 111 -1.12 -8.23 -17.69
C VAL A 111 -1.11 -7.48 -19.02
N SER A 112 -2.02 -6.52 -19.22
CA SER A 112 -2.04 -5.74 -20.46
C SER A 112 -0.84 -4.80 -20.54
N ILE A 113 -0.45 -4.20 -19.42
CA ILE A 113 0.71 -3.32 -19.31
C ILE A 113 2.01 -4.10 -19.53
N GLU A 114 2.12 -5.31 -18.97
CA GLU A 114 3.25 -6.21 -19.19
C GLU A 114 3.45 -6.50 -20.69
N LYS A 115 2.39 -6.87 -21.40
CA LYS A 115 2.47 -7.14 -22.85
C LYS A 115 2.96 -5.94 -23.64
N LYS A 116 2.40 -4.76 -23.38
CA LYS A 116 2.82 -3.51 -24.04
C LYS A 116 4.27 -3.17 -23.73
N TYR A 117 4.70 -3.38 -22.47
CA TYR A 117 6.09 -3.19 -22.08
C TYR A 117 7.02 -4.14 -22.85
N GLN A 118 6.65 -5.43 -22.99
CA GLN A 118 7.39 -6.39 -23.80
C GLN A 118 7.46 -6.00 -25.28
N GLU A 119 6.36 -5.49 -25.85
CA GLU A 119 6.33 -5.01 -27.23
C GLU A 119 7.31 -3.86 -27.46
N ILE A 120 7.44 -2.94 -26.50
CA ILE A 120 8.41 -1.84 -26.56
C ILE A 120 9.84 -2.39 -26.51
N ILE A 121 10.18 -3.18 -25.50
CA ILE A 121 11.58 -3.60 -25.28
C ILE A 121 12.07 -4.67 -26.27
N ASN A 122 11.15 -5.42 -26.89
CA ASN A 122 11.48 -6.43 -27.90
C ASN A 122 11.23 -5.93 -29.34
N SER A 123 10.99 -4.63 -29.51
CA SER A 123 10.81 -4.02 -30.83
C SER A 123 12.06 -4.23 -31.69
N LYS A 124 11.86 -4.78 -32.89
CA LYS A 124 12.93 -4.99 -33.88
C LYS A 124 13.14 -3.79 -34.81
N THR A 125 12.23 -2.81 -34.75
CA THR A 125 12.21 -1.65 -35.64
C THR A 125 12.66 -0.37 -34.96
N MET A 126 12.53 -0.29 -33.63
CA MET A 126 12.98 0.85 -32.85
C MET A 126 14.48 0.78 -32.58
N THR A 127 15.12 1.94 -32.62
CA THR A 127 16.46 2.13 -32.08
C THR A 127 16.46 2.05 -30.55
N LEU A 128 17.63 1.80 -29.95
CA LEU A 128 17.76 1.77 -28.50
C LEU A 128 17.36 3.09 -27.81
N ALA A 129 17.58 4.23 -28.49
CA ALA A 129 17.19 5.54 -27.98
C ALA A 129 15.64 5.69 -27.93
N GLU A 130 14.96 5.26 -28.99
CA GLU A 130 13.49 5.27 -29.06
C GLU A 130 12.87 4.31 -28.04
N ILE A 131 13.45 3.11 -27.86
CA ILE A 131 13.01 2.18 -26.81
C ILE A 131 13.12 2.85 -25.43
N THR A 132 14.23 3.52 -25.15
CA THR A 132 14.44 4.18 -23.85
C THR A 132 13.42 5.28 -23.61
N GLU A 133 13.18 6.14 -24.61
CA GLU A 133 12.18 7.20 -24.52
C GLU A 133 10.76 6.65 -24.35
N LYS A 134 10.41 5.60 -25.11
CA LYS A 134 9.10 4.94 -24.99
C LYS A 134 8.91 4.30 -23.63
N VAL A 135 9.94 3.67 -23.07
CA VAL A 135 9.88 3.12 -21.71
C VAL A 135 9.73 4.23 -20.67
N GLU A 136 10.45 5.35 -20.78
CA GLU A 136 10.31 6.49 -19.87
C GLU A 136 8.91 7.13 -19.93
N GLU A 137 8.32 7.25 -21.13
CA GLU A 137 6.94 7.69 -21.29
C GLU A 137 5.96 6.69 -20.65
N PHE A 138 6.20 5.39 -20.86
CA PHE A 138 5.36 4.31 -20.34
C PHE A 138 5.41 4.25 -18.80
N GLU A 139 6.57 4.48 -18.20
CA GLU A 139 6.76 4.55 -16.74
C GLU A 139 6.04 5.73 -16.11
N LYS A 140 6.00 6.89 -16.79
CA LYS A 140 5.20 8.04 -16.33
C LYS A 140 3.70 7.77 -16.39
N GLN A 141 3.24 7.00 -17.37
CA GLN A 141 1.82 6.68 -17.55
C GLN A 141 1.34 5.59 -16.59
N TYR A 142 2.18 4.60 -16.29
CA TYR A 142 1.82 3.41 -15.51
C TYR A 142 2.83 3.13 -14.38
N PRO A 143 3.07 4.09 -13.47
CA PRO A 143 4.14 3.98 -12.47
C PRO A 143 3.91 2.82 -11.49
N LEU A 144 2.66 2.51 -11.16
CA LEU A 144 2.33 1.47 -10.17
C LEU A 144 2.32 0.08 -10.77
N GLU A 145 1.78 -0.06 -11.97
CA GLU A 145 1.81 -1.31 -12.72
C GLU A 145 3.25 -1.71 -13.03
N LEU A 146 4.08 -0.78 -13.55
CA LEU A 146 5.49 -1.07 -13.81
C LEU A 146 6.28 -1.31 -12.52
N GLY A 147 6.03 -0.53 -11.45
CA GLY A 147 6.66 -0.78 -10.15
C GLY A 147 6.31 -2.16 -9.58
N THR A 148 5.06 -2.61 -9.76
CA THR A 148 4.62 -3.95 -9.35
C THR A 148 5.29 -5.04 -10.17
N LEU A 149 5.36 -4.89 -11.49
CA LEU A 149 6.06 -5.83 -12.37
C LEU A 149 7.54 -5.92 -12.03
N GLN A 150 8.19 -4.78 -11.77
CA GLN A 150 9.59 -4.73 -11.36
C GLN A 150 9.79 -5.44 -10.01
N PHE A 151 8.93 -5.19 -9.03
CA PHE A 151 8.99 -5.87 -7.74
C PHE A 151 8.87 -7.39 -7.88
N LEU A 152 7.92 -7.87 -8.69
CA LEU A 152 7.75 -9.31 -8.95
C LEU A 152 8.98 -9.90 -9.65
N PHE A 153 9.54 -9.18 -10.63
CA PHE A 153 10.76 -9.59 -11.32
C PHE A 153 11.95 -9.70 -10.37
N ASP A 154 12.15 -8.71 -9.50
CA ASP A 154 13.22 -8.72 -8.49
C ASP A 154 13.07 -9.88 -7.51
N LYS A 155 11.83 -10.19 -7.10
CA LYS A 155 11.53 -11.35 -6.25
C LYS A 155 11.84 -12.67 -6.94
N MET A 156 11.49 -12.82 -8.21
CA MET A 156 11.82 -14.03 -8.99
C MET A 156 13.33 -14.20 -9.15
N ILE A 157 14.07 -13.11 -9.43
CA ILE A 157 15.55 -13.17 -9.49
C ILE A 157 16.14 -13.62 -8.15
N ALA A 158 15.65 -13.05 -7.05
CA ALA A 158 16.14 -13.41 -5.72
C ALA A 158 15.89 -14.90 -5.42
N GLU A 159 14.74 -15.43 -5.81
CA GLU A 159 14.42 -16.85 -5.68
C GLU A 159 15.36 -17.75 -6.52
N ILE A 160 15.57 -17.40 -7.80
CA ILE A 160 16.50 -18.12 -8.69
C ILE A 160 17.92 -18.13 -8.11
N ARG A 161 18.37 -17.00 -7.55
CA ARG A 161 19.68 -16.87 -6.90
C ARG A 161 19.79 -17.76 -5.66
N ASN A 162 18.75 -17.82 -4.84
CA ASN A 162 18.75 -18.66 -3.64
C ASN A 162 18.72 -20.17 -3.98
N ASN A 163 18.25 -20.51 -5.19
CA ASN A 163 18.20 -21.87 -5.72
C ASN A 163 19.33 -22.18 -6.74
N SER A 164 20.45 -21.45 -6.70
CA SER A 164 21.51 -21.47 -7.74
C SER A 164 22.43 -22.70 -7.74
N GLY A 165 22.06 -23.79 -7.06
CA GLY A 165 22.76 -25.08 -7.17
C GLY A 165 22.57 -25.76 -8.53
N ASN A 166 21.58 -25.31 -9.31
CA ASN A 166 21.29 -25.76 -10.67
C ASN A 166 22.06 -24.90 -11.71
N GLU A 167 22.75 -25.55 -12.65
CA GLU A 167 23.51 -24.88 -13.71
C GLU A 167 22.61 -24.02 -14.63
N GLU A 168 21.37 -24.44 -14.85
CA GLU A 168 20.35 -23.69 -15.60
C GLU A 168 20.05 -22.32 -14.96
N ASN A 169 19.97 -22.28 -13.62
CA ASN A 169 19.73 -21.03 -12.89
C ASN A 169 20.91 -20.06 -13.03
N LYS A 170 22.15 -20.55 -13.21
CA LYS A 170 23.32 -19.68 -13.43
C LYS A 170 23.29 -19.03 -14.81
N GLU A 171 22.92 -19.79 -15.85
CA GLU A 171 22.81 -19.26 -17.22
C GLU A 171 21.72 -18.17 -17.30
N ILE A 172 20.57 -18.39 -16.65
CA ILE A 172 19.48 -17.40 -16.58
C ILE A 172 19.96 -16.11 -15.89
N LEU A 173 20.65 -16.22 -14.76
CA LEU A 173 21.16 -15.05 -14.03
C LEU A 173 22.19 -14.25 -14.85
N GLN A 174 23.09 -14.93 -15.59
CA GLN A 174 24.05 -14.27 -16.46
C GLN A 174 23.37 -13.47 -17.58
N GLY A 175 22.34 -14.05 -18.21
CA GLY A 175 21.55 -13.36 -19.24
C GLY A 175 20.84 -12.11 -18.71
N ILE A 176 20.26 -12.20 -17.51
CA ILE A 176 19.61 -11.07 -16.82
C ILE A 176 20.62 -9.96 -16.49
N GLU A 177 21.76 -10.29 -15.90
CA GLU A 177 22.79 -9.32 -15.55
C GLU A 177 23.38 -8.60 -16.77
N ALA A 178 23.56 -9.31 -17.88
CA ALA A 178 24.01 -8.72 -19.14
C ALA A 178 23.01 -7.67 -19.65
N LYS A 179 21.71 -7.99 -19.62
CA LYS A 179 20.64 -7.07 -20.03
C LYS A 179 20.54 -5.84 -19.11
N GLU A 180 20.70 -6.02 -17.80
CA GLU A 180 20.66 -4.93 -16.82
C GLU A 180 21.87 -3.98 -16.98
N LYS A 181 23.08 -4.52 -17.16
CA LYS A 181 24.29 -3.73 -17.43
C LYS A 181 24.15 -2.92 -18.72
N MET A 182 23.58 -3.51 -19.76
CA MET A 182 23.29 -2.82 -21.02
C MET A 182 22.33 -1.64 -20.79
N MET A 183 21.21 -1.85 -20.07
CA MET A 183 20.25 -0.78 -19.76
C MET A 183 20.87 0.35 -18.91
N LYS A 184 21.70 0.03 -17.92
CA LYS A 184 22.41 1.02 -17.11
C LYS A 184 23.42 1.83 -17.93
N ALA A 185 24.19 1.18 -18.81
CA ALA A 185 25.13 1.85 -19.69
C ALA A 185 24.43 2.83 -20.65
N MET A 186 23.24 2.46 -21.16
CA MET A 186 22.43 3.35 -22.00
C MET A 186 21.93 4.59 -21.24
N LYS A 187 21.42 4.42 -20.01
CA LYS A 187 21.02 5.56 -19.15
C LYS A 187 22.20 6.50 -18.86
N PHE A 188 23.42 5.97 -18.74
CA PHE A 188 24.62 6.79 -18.51
C PHE A 188 25.07 7.57 -19.75
N MET A 189 25.01 6.97 -20.94
CA MET A 189 25.40 7.64 -22.19
C MET A 189 24.50 8.81 -22.58
N ARG A 190 23.23 8.83 -22.13
CA ARG A 190 22.27 9.91 -22.39
C ARG A 190 22.44 11.13 -21.46
N ARG A 191 23.24 11.02 -20.39
CA ARG A 191 23.51 12.10 -19.42
C ARG A 191 24.73 12.97 -19.78
N LYS A 192 25.36 12.71 -20.92
CA LYS A 192 26.46 13.51 -21.49
C LYS A 192 25.98 14.24 -22.73
#